data_AF-A0A8T5IWR4-F1
#
_entry.id   AF-A0A8T5IWR4-F1
#
_cell.length_a   1.000
_cell.length_b   1.000
_cell.length_c   1.000
_cell.angle_alpha   90.00
_cell.angle_beta   90.00
_cell.angle_gamma   90.00
#
_symmetry.space_group_name_H-M   'P 1'
#
loop_
_entity.id
_entity.type
_entity.pdbx_description
1 polymer ?
#
loop_
_entity_poly.entity_id
_entity_poly.type
_entity_poly.pdbx_seq_one_letter_code
_entity_poly.pdbx_strand_id
1 'polypeptide(L)'
;TKFEEASNQVKKIAKEKSKFIIGLLPTEDIENSIEFLFERESKRAHFREMDKLELMKKVDQNYKKFPGSLKELCNKIIYVKNKTPEEIIEEIRAYIN
;
A
#
# COMPACT_ATOMS: atom_id res chain seq x y z
N THR A 1 -5.35 -4.61 -19.06
CA THR A 1 -6.60 -3.77 -19.12
C THR A 1 -6.22 -2.29 -19.12
N LYS A 2 -7.12 -1.35 -19.47
CA LYS A 2 -6.84 0.12 -19.47
C LYS A 2 -6.20 0.64 -18.16
N PHE A 3 -6.50 0.00 -17.03
CA PHE A 3 -5.90 0.32 -15.72
C PHE A 3 -4.44 -0.12 -15.58
N GLU A 4 -4.06 -1.21 -16.23
CA GLU A 4 -2.71 -1.77 -16.21
C GLU A 4 -1.74 -0.91 -17.02
N GLU A 5 -2.15 -0.45 -18.21
CA GLU A 5 -1.38 0.48 -19.02
C GLU A 5 -1.14 1.80 -18.30
N ALA A 6 -2.19 2.37 -17.69
CA ALA A 6 -2.07 3.58 -16.88
C ALA A 6 -1.13 3.37 -15.68
N SER A 7 -1.22 2.23 -14.98
CA SER A 7 -0.33 1.90 -13.88
C SER A 7 1.13 1.82 -14.35
N ASN A 8 1.39 1.16 -15.48
CA ASN A 8 2.73 1.04 -16.04
C ASN A 8 3.32 2.39 -16.47
N GLN A 9 2.51 3.28 -17.02
CA GLN A 9 2.95 4.65 -17.33
C GLN A 9 3.34 5.43 -16.07
N VAL A 10 2.53 5.37 -15.01
CA VAL A 10 2.85 6.01 -13.73
C VAL A 10 4.14 5.45 -13.14
N LYS A 11 4.31 4.11 -13.16
CA LYS A 11 5.53 3.46 -12.68
C LYS A 11 6.76 3.90 -13.48
N LYS A 12 6.65 3.99 -14.81
CA LYS A 12 7.72 4.46 -15.69
C LYS A 12 8.11 5.90 -15.36
N ILE A 13 7.13 6.81 -15.29
CA ILE A 13 7.38 8.22 -14.96
C ILE A 13 8.01 8.35 -13.57
N ALA A 14 7.51 7.60 -12.58
CA ALA A 14 8.08 7.60 -11.24
C ALA A 14 9.55 7.19 -11.25
N LYS A 15 9.91 6.11 -11.96
CA LYS A 15 11.30 5.65 -12.10
C LYS A 15 12.19 6.67 -12.81
N GLU A 16 11.68 7.34 -13.84
CA GLU A 16 12.48 8.27 -14.66
C GLU A 16 12.66 9.64 -14.00
N LYS A 17 11.66 10.12 -13.25
CA LYS A 17 11.62 11.51 -12.77
C LYS A 17 11.85 11.67 -11.26
N SER A 18 11.79 10.59 -10.48
CA SER A 18 11.90 10.68 -9.03
C SER A 18 13.29 10.24 -8.58
N LYS A 19 13.93 11.02 -7.71
CA LYS A 19 15.16 10.62 -7.03
C LYS A 19 14.92 9.47 -6.04
N PHE A 20 13.76 9.50 -5.39
CA PHE A 20 13.34 8.50 -4.41
C PHE A 20 11.88 8.12 -4.64
N ILE A 21 11.58 6.83 -4.53
CA ILE A 21 10.23 6.27 -4.52
C ILE A 21 10.05 5.55 -3.19
N ILE A 22 9.18 6.07 -2.35
CA ILE A 22 8.89 5.52 -1.03
C ILE A 22 7.54 4.81 -1.08
N GLY A 23 7.53 3.53 -0.73
CA GLY A 23 6.31 2.74 -0.60
C GLY A 23 5.85 2.69 0.85
N LEU A 24 4.53 2.78 1.06
CA LEU A 24 3.91 2.62 2.37
C LEU A 24 3.15 1.30 2.39
N LEU A 25 3.55 0.38 3.27
CA LEU A 25 2.86 -0.89 3.47
C LEU A 25 2.42 -1.03 4.93
N PRO A 26 1.35 -1.79 5.23
CA PRO A 26 0.95 -2.00 6.62
C PRO A 26 2.04 -2.69 7.44
N THR A 27 2.48 -3.88 7.02
CA THR A 27 3.49 -4.71 7.69
C THR A 27 4.34 -5.48 6.69
N GLU A 28 5.42 -6.09 7.19
CA GLU A 28 6.22 -7.05 6.43
C GLU A 28 5.45 -8.32 6.11
N ASP A 29 4.68 -8.80 7.11
CA ASP A 29 3.85 -9.99 6.98
C ASP A 29 2.57 -9.70 6.18
N ILE A 30 2.26 -10.59 5.24
CA ILE A 30 1.16 -10.42 4.29
C ILE A 30 -0.19 -10.57 4.98
N GLU A 31 -0.34 -11.58 5.85
CA GLU A 31 -1.60 -11.86 6.53
C GLU A 31 -1.95 -10.73 7.51
N ASN A 32 -0.98 -10.25 8.29
CA ASN A 32 -1.12 -9.07 9.13
C ASN A 32 -1.49 -7.80 8.35
N SER A 33 -1.01 -7.67 7.10
CA SER A 33 -1.36 -6.54 6.25
C SER A 33 -2.81 -6.63 5.76
N ILE A 34 -3.26 -7.83 5.39
CA ILE A 34 -4.64 -8.08 4.96
C ILE A 34 -5.59 -7.79 6.11
N GLU A 35 -5.30 -8.30 7.31
CA GLU A 35 -6.10 -8.03 8.52
C GLU A 35 -6.19 -6.53 8.82
N PHE A 36 -5.05 -5.84 8.86
CA PHE A 36 -5.01 -4.39 9.11
C PHE A 36 -5.85 -3.61 8.08
N LEU A 37 -5.73 -3.97 6.80
CA LEU A 37 -6.50 -3.33 5.74
C LEU A 37 -7.99 -3.64 5.86
N PHE A 38 -8.35 -4.90 6.14
CA PHE A 38 -9.74 -5.29 6.33
C PHE A 38 -10.41 -4.51 7.46
N GLU A 39 -9.75 -4.40 8.62
CA GLU A 39 -10.27 -3.61 9.74
C GLU A 39 -10.48 -2.14 9.35
N ARG A 40 -9.55 -1.56 8.59
CA ARG A 40 -9.65 -0.18 8.09
C ARG A 40 -10.80 -0.02 7.10
N GLU A 41 -10.89 -0.90 6.09
CA GLU A 41 -11.91 -0.83 5.05
C GLU A 41 -13.31 -1.08 5.62
N SER A 42 -13.46 -1.97 6.60
CA SER A 42 -14.74 -2.27 7.26
C SER A 42 -15.37 -1.06 7.95
N LYS A 43 -14.56 -0.06 8.32
CA LYS A 43 -14.99 1.20 8.94
C LYS A 43 -15.42 2.26 7.92
N ARG A 44 -15.14 2.05 6.63
CA ARG A 44 -15.46 3.03 5.58
C ARG A 44 -16.94 2.98 5.22
N ALA A 45 -17.54 4.16 5.02
CA ALA A 45 -18.97 4.29 4.76
C ALA A 45 -19.47 3.44 3.58
N HIS A 46 -18.69 3.38 2.49
CA HIS A 46 -19.05 2.62 1.28
C HIS A 46 -18.87 1.09 1.40
N PHE A 47 -18.32 0.59 2.50
CA PHE A 47 -18.21 -0.84 2.80
C PHE A 47 -19.07 -1.27 3.99
N ARG A 48 -19.81 -0.36 4.62
CA ARG A 48 -20.59 -0.66 5.84
C ARG A 48 -21.67 -1.71 5.61
N GLU A 49 -22.28 -1.74 4.43
CA GLU A 49 -23.34 -2.69 4.06
C GLU A 49 -22.82 -3.90 3.27
N MET A 50 -21.52 -3.95 2.97
CA MET A 50 -20.93 -5.09 2.28
C MET A 50 -20.82 -6.28 3.25
N ASP A 51 -21.06 -7.48 2.74
CA ASP A 51 -20.83 -8.69 3.51
C ASP A 51 -19.34 -8.79 3.94
N LYS A 52 -19.10 -9.19 5.18
CA LYS A 52 -17.74 -9.21 5.75
C LYS A 52 -16.84 -10.23 5.06
N LEU A 53 -17.38 -11.39 4.65
CA LEU A 53 -16.59 -12.40 3.94
C LEU A 53 -16.26 -11.91 2.53
N GLU A 54 -17.20 -11.23 1.87
CA GLU A 54 -16.96 -10.58 0.58
C GLU A 54 -15.88 -9.50 0.69
N LEU A 55 -15.97 -8.62 1.69
CA LEU A 55 -14.96 -7.59 1.93
C LEU A 55 -13.58 -8.19 2.21
N MET A 56 -13.50 -9.23 3.04
CA MET A 56 -12.23 -9.91 3.34
C MET A 56 -11.62 -10.51 2.07
N LYS A 57 -12.41 -11.23 1.27
CA LYS A 57 -11.94 -11.79 -0.02
C LYS A 57 -11.44 -10.68 -0.96
N LYS A 58 -12.14 -9.54 -1.00
CA LYS A 58 -11.76 -8.40 -1.82
C LYS A 58 -10.43 -7.78 -1.35
N VAL A 59 -10.23 -7.62 -0.05
CA VAL A 59 -8.98 -7.11 0.52
C VAL A 59 -7.83 -8.08 0.26
N ASP A 60 -8.02 -9.37 0.51
CA ASP A 60 -7.04 -10.44 0.26
C ASP A 60 -6.57 -10.46 -1.20
N GLN A 61 -7.52 -10.56 -2.13
CA GLN A 61 -7.24 -10.61 -3.57
C GLN A 61 -6.56 -9.35 -4.08
N ASN A 62 -6.96 -8.18 -3.57
CA ASN A 62 -6.33 -6.94 -3.97
C ASN A 62 -4.92 -6.87 -3.40
N TYR A 63 -4.75 -7.10 -2.11
CA TYR A 63 -3.44 -6.97 -1.48
C TYR A 63 -2.43 -7.92 -2.11
N LYS A 64 -2.73 -9.20 -2.31
CA LYS A 64 -1.77 -10.17 -2.87
C LYS A 64 -1.25 -9.83 -4.28
N LYS A 65 -1.92 -8.94 -5.03
CA LYS A 65 -1.47 -8.49 -6.37
C LYS A 65 -0.37 -7.42 -6.33
N PHE A 66 -0.20 -6.69 -5.24
CA PHE A 66 0.61 -5.45 -5.23
C PHE A 66 2.03 -5.54 -4.62
N PRO A 67 2.30 -6.29 -3.53
CA PRO A 67 3.54 -6.19 -2.77
C PRO A 67 4.80 -6.44 -3.58
N GLY A 68 4.79 -7.43 -4.48
CA GLY A 68 5.97 -7.74 -5.31
C GLY A 68 6.36 -6.57 -6.20
N SER A 69 5.42 -6.10 -7.03
CA SER A 69 5.68 -5.00 -7.96
C SER A 69 5.96 -3.66 -7.29
N LEU A 70 5.44 -3.45 -6.07
CA LEU A 70 5.72 -2.24 -5.29
C LEU A 70 7.12 -2.30 -4.67
N LYS A 71 7.51 -3.45 -4.10
CA LYS A 71 8.84 -3.65 -3.53
C LYS A 71 9.95 -3.48 -4.57
N GLU A 72 9.72 -3.91 -5.81
CA GLU A 72 10.68 -3.71 -6.93
C GLU A 72 10.76 -2.26 -7.42
N LEU A 73 9.71 -1.48 -7.21
CA LEU A 73 9.64 -0.08 -7.66
C LEU A 73 10.25 0.88 -6.64
N CYS A 74 10.02 0.62 -5.35
CA CYS A 74 10.37 1.54 -4.29
C CYS A 74 11.82 1.37 -3.84
N ASN A 75 12.52 2.48 -3.61
CA ASN A 75 13.85 2.46 -3.00
C ASN A 75 13.79 2.13 -1.50
N LYS A 76 12.68 2.47 -0.85
CA LYS A 76 12.41 2.22 0.57
C LYS A 76 10.94 1.89 0.77
N ILE A 77 10.69 0.86 1.56
CA ILE A 77 9.37 0.58 2.12
C ILE A 77 9.36 1.02 3.58
N ILE A 78 8.33 1.78 3.95
CA ILE A 78 8.02 2.15 5.32
C ILE A 78 6.77 1.36 5.74
N TYR A 79 6.92 0.57 6.79
CA TYR A 79 5.81 -0.16 7.39
C TYR A 79 5.08 0.76 8.38
N VAL A 80 3.77 0.93 8.20
CA VAL A 80 2.99 1.97 8.86
C VAL A 80 2.14 1.45 10.03
N LYS A 81 1.96 0.13 10.17
CA LYS A 81 1.23 -0.44 11.32
C LYS A 81 1.96 -0.02 12.60
N ASN A 82 1.20 0.52 13.56
CA ASN A 82 1.67 1.03 14.85
C ASN A 82 2.49 2.33 14.80
N LYS A 83 2.55 3.04 13.66
CA LYS A 83 3.18 4.35 13.57
C LYS A 83 2.16 5.48 13.54
N THR A 84 2.48 6.59 14.17
CA THR A 84 1.77 7.85 13.96
C THR A 84 2.20 8.48 12.63
N PRO A 85 1.40 9.40 12.06
CA PRO A 85 1.81 10.18 10.89
C PRO A 85 3.15 10.90 11.08
N GLU A 86 3.42 11.43 12.28
CA GLU A 86 4.67 12.12 12.61
C GLU A 86 5.86 11.16 12.53
N GLU A 87 5.75 9.96 13.10
CA GLU A 87 6.81 8.94 13.01
C GLU A 87 7.08 8.52 11.56
N ILE A 88 6.03 8.41 10.74
CA ILE A 88 6.18 8.12 9.30
C ILE A 88 6.88 9.27 8.58
N ILE A 89 6.52 10.52 8.88
CA ILE A 89 7.14 11.71 8.29
C ILE A 89 8.62 11.79 8.67
N GLU A 90 8.96 11.53 9.92
CA GLU A 90 10.35 11.53 10.38
C GLU A 90 11.17 10.42 9.70
N GLU A 91 10.62 9.21 9.52
CA GLU A 91 11.32 8.16 8.76
C GLU A 91 11.50 8.54 7.28
N ILE A 92 10.52 9.20 6.67
CA ILE A 92 10.65 9.74 5.30
C ILE A 92 11.77 10.79 5.25
N ARG A 93 11.78 11.74 6.18
CA ARG A 93 12.80 12.81 6.26
C ARG A 93 14.20 12.24 6.45
N ALA A 94 14.35 11.29 7.36
CA ALA A 94 15.63 10.64 7.62
C ALA A 94 16.16 9.86 6.40
N TYR A 95 15.29 9.37 5.53
CA TYR A 95 15.68 8.63 4.33
C TYR A 95 16.08 9.53 3.15
N ILE A 96 15.44 10.70 3.00
CA ILE A 96 15.67 11.60 1.85
C ILE A 96 16.84 12.57 2.05
N ASN A 97 17.23 12.80 3.31
CA ASN A 97 18.38 13.64 3.70
C ASN A 97 19.67 12.83 3.70
#